data_AF-A0A9D7VGH4-F1
#
_entry.id   AF-A0A9D7VGH4-F1
#
_cell.length_a   1.000
_cell.length_b   1.000
_cell.length_c   1.000
_cell.angle_alpha   90.00
_cell.angle_beta   90.00
_cell.angle_gamma   90.00
#
_symmetry.space_group_name_H-M   'P 1'
#
loop_
_entity.id
_entity.type
_entity.pdbx_description
1 polymer ?
#
loop_
_entity_poly.entity_id
_entity_poly.type
_entity_poly.pdbx_seq_one_letter_code
_entity_poly.pdbx_strand_id
1 'polypeptide(L)'
;MKKIFETDWLASQPIFYNELTGKVSENINDVIDFQNFDFHPEGLNNYLDFGYSILEQTPIKHVKFLRHSSKLLINDHGKIEVQYLDDPVEKWMGKTVNENDVFHLLYQSVRNWEESVEGEIVIPTSGGYDSRLLNFLINNKSRIRSFTYGISDNQLKSVEVVYAKKLSEILGTRWEAIQLGEFNSYFRQWNELFGISTHAHGMYHIEFYHQMISKLKGNNPFLSGIGGDWWSGLVPYQDKIVHPKDLYKIAYTHNLHATSEASLLKSKQELLHSYYESQREQLQEWNFQILLMARMKIILISYLIRVPKILFGFNTWAPLLEPEIALSILGLSPERRRNRLWQKDFFQQHGLDLESKKLYFSRYNTLNYQAMERIPLKPLDVDLLRQIIKPAYVQWINNQITQQKFFDKFLLKMYQTPKIGGALWRLGIRDQRLTAYAAYLTLKPLENLLKIKEMYESDRYA
;
A
#
# COMPACT_ATOMS: atom_id res chain seq x y z
N MET A 1 0.44 22.47 28.54
CA MET A 1 0.98 21.67 27.41
C MET A 1 0.12 20.44 27.24
N LYS A 2 -0.63 20.32 26.13
CA LYS A 2 -1.95 19.66 26.14
C LYS A 2 -2.08 18.29 25.45
N LYS A 3 -1.35 17.98 24.38
CA LYS A 3 -1.25 16.62 23.79
C LYS A 3 -0.17 16.66 22.71
N ILE A 4 0.64 15.61 22.58
CA ILE A 4 1.68 15.49 21.55
C ILE A 4 1.36 14.26 20.72
N PHE A 5 1.38 14.42 19.40
CA PHE A 5 1.36 13.33 18.44
C PHE A 5 2.62 13.40 17.60
N GLU A 6 3.21 12.25 17.26
CA GLU A 6 4.49 12.18 16.55
C GLU A 6 4.45 11.08 15.50
N THR A 7 5.01 11.37 14.33
CA THR A 7 5.22 10.40 13.26
C THR A 7 6.66 9.88 13.28
N ASP A 8 6.83 8.60 12.97
CA ASP A 8 8.14 8.04 12.69
C ASP A 8 8.76 8.60 11.40
N TRP A 9 9.96 8.14 11.06
CA TRP A 9 10.75 8.62 9.92
C TRP A 9 10.12 8.36 8.53
N LEU A 10 9.08 7.55 8.45
CA LEU A 10 8.27 7.32 7.27
C LEU A 10 6.83 7.83 7.40
N ALA A 11 6.35 8.15 8.61
CA ALA A 11 4.92 8.24 8.95
C ALA A 11 4.16 6.92 8.70
N SER A 12 4.71 5.78 9.17
CA SER A 12 4.09 4.45 8.99
C SER A 12 2.71 4.30 9.64
N GLN A 13 2.42 5.14 10.65
CA GLN A 13 1.11 5.33 11.25
C GLN A 13 0.61 6.74 10.93
N PRO A 14 -0.34 6.88 9.99
CA PRO A 14 -0.86 8.19 9.61
C PRO A 14 -1.56 8.90 10.78
N ILE A 15 -1.26 10.18 10.95
CA ILE A 15 -1.94 11.06 11.91
C ILE A 15 -2.65 12.14 11.10
N PHE A 16 -3.97 12.17 11.19
CA PHE A 16 -4.82 13.16 10.54
C PHE A 16 -5.21 14.25 11.53
N TYR A 17 -5.37 15.45 11.02
CA TYR A 17 -5.80 16.58 11.83
C TYR A 17 -6.65 17.57 11.03
N ASN A 18 -7.47 18.33 11.76
CA ASN A 18 -8.29 19.38 11.20
C ASN A 18 -7.83 20.74 11.72
N GLU A 19 -7.37 21.61 10.81
CA GLU A 19 -6.80 22.92 11.12
C GLU A 19 -7.79 23.89 11.76
N LEU A 20 -9.10 23.73 11.51
CA LEU A 20 -10.15 24.60 12.08
C LEU A 20 -10.63 24.11 13.44
N THR A 21 -10.92 22.81 13.56
CA THR A 21 -11.52 22.25 14.78
C THR A 21 -10.52 21.82 15.83
N GLY A 22 -9.24 21.69 15.47
CA GLY A 22 -8.19 21.20 16.36
C GLY A 22 -8.26 19.68 16.62
N LYS A 23 -9.18 18.95 15.98
CA LYS A 23 -9.29 17.49 16.11
C LYS A 23 -8.08 16.80 15.51
N VAL A 24 -7.63 15.73 16.16
CA VAL A 24 -6.50 14.88 15.73
C VAL A 24 -6.86 13.42 15.98
N SER A 25 -6.62 12.55 15.00
CA SER A 25 -6.85 11.10 15.09
C SER A 25 -5.94 10.32 14.13
N GLU A 26 -5.75 9.05 14.39
CA GLU A 26 -5.12 8.09 13.45
C GLU A 26 -6.10 7.66 12.33
N ASN A 27 -7.37 8.07 12.42
CA ASN A 27 -8.40 7.82 11.43
C ASN A 27 -8.95 9.13 10.86
N ILE A 28 -8.89 9.27 9.54
CA ILE A 28 -9.35 10.47 8.82
C ILE A 28 -10.83 10.75 9.08
N ASN A 29 -11.66 9.71 9.24
CA ASN A 29 -13.10 9.86 9.45
C ASN A 29 -13.43 10.64 10.72
N ASP A 30 -12.57 10.61 11.73
CA ASP A 30 -12.81 11.25 13.04
C ASP A 30 -12.53 12.76 13.03
N VAL A 31 -11.77 13.24 12.04
CA VAL A 31 -11.34 14.64 11.97
C VAL A 31 -12.10 15.46 10.92
N ILE A 32 -12.91 14.81 10.08
CA ILE A 32 -13.76 15.51 9.11
C ILE A 32 -14.84 16.30 9.86
N ASP A 33 -14.94 17.58 9.55
CA ASP A 33 -15.99 18.46 10.06
C ASP A 33 -17.09 18.61 9.00
N PHE A 34 -18.22 17.94 9.21
CA PHE A 34 -19.36 18.01 8.31
C PHE A 34 -20.11 19.35 8.37
N GLN A 35 -19.90 20.18 9.41
CA GLN A 35 -20.52 21.50 9.51
C GLN A 35 -19.87 22.52 8.57
N ASN A 36 -18.55 22.42 8.39
CA ASN A 36 -17.74 23.30 7.54
C ASN A 36 -17.09 22.50 6.40
N PHE A 37 -17.87 21.60 5.78
CA PHE A 37 -17.39 20.67 4.76
C PHE A 37 -17.22 21.33 3.40
N ASP A 38 -16.04 21.19 2.81
CA ASP A 38 -15.80 21.48 1.39
C ASP A 38 -14.61 20.67 0.87
N PHE A 39 -14.59 20.41 -0.44
CA PHE A 39 -13.50 19.70 -1.09
C PHE A 39 -12.31 20.63 -1.32
N HIS A 40 -11.10 20.11 -1.10
CA HIS A 40 -9.88 20.75 -1.53
C HIS A 40 -9.62 20.36 -3.00
N PRO A 41 -9.64 21.29 -3.98
CA PRO A 41 -9.54 20.94 -5.39
C PRO A 41 -8.26 20.18 -5.75
N GLU A 42 -7.10 20.63 -5.25
CA GLU A 42 -5.84 19.93 -5.50
C GLU A 42 -5.75 18.58 -4.78
N GLY A 43 -6.06 18.51 -3.49
CA GLY A 43 -6.13 17.26 -2.73
C GLY A 43 -7.05 16.22 -3.36
N LEU A 44 -8.22 16.62 -3.86
CA LEU A 44 -9.12 15.72 -4.58
C LEU A 44 -8.47 15.23 -5.88
N ASN A 45 -7.93 16.13 -6.70
CA ASN A 45 -7.31 15.75 -7.97
C ASN A 45 -6.09 14.84 -7.77
N ASN A 46 -5.26 15.12 -6.78
CA ASN A 46 -4.16 14.26 -6.38
C ASN A 46 -4.68 12.90 -5.89
N TYR A 47 -5.71 12.85 -5.06
CA TYR A 47 -6.31 11.58 -4.65
C TYR A 47 -6.86 10.78 -5.85
N LEU A 48 -7.47 11.44 -6.84
CA LEU A 48 -7.99 10.77 -8.03
C LEU A 48 -6.87 10.20 -8.92
N ASP A 49 -5.76 10.91 -9.06
CA ASP A 49 -4.63 10.48 -9.89
C ASP A 49 -3.73 9.48 -9.18
N PHE A 50 -3.52 9.61 -7.87
CA PHE A 50 -2.63 8.74 -7.11
C PHE A 50 -3.37 7.56 -6.48
N GLY A 51 -4.67 7.71 -6.26
CA GLY A 51 -5.52 6.77 -5.53
C GLY A 51 -5.38 6.88 -4.01
N TYR A 52 -4.58 7.81 -3.49
CA TYR A 52 -4.41 8.06 -2.06
C TYR A 52 -3.96 9.51 -1.82
N SER A 53 -4.13 9.98 -0.59
CA SER A 53 -3.75 11.35 -0.21
C SER A 53 -2.23 11.50 -0.22
N ILE A 54 -1.71 12.61 -0.74
CA ILE A 54 -0.27 12.88 -0.86
C ILE A 54 0.03 14.33 -0.44
N LEU A 55 1.31 14.63 -0.18
CA LEU A 55 1.79 15.98 0.10
C LEU A 55 1.06 16.67 1.28
N GLU A 56 0.83 15.92 2.36
CA GLU A 56 0.18 16.37 3.59
C GLU A 56 -1.29 16.81 3.40
N GLN A 57 -1.84 16.64 2.20
CA GLN A 57 -3.16 17.12 1.82
C GLN A 57 -4.12 15.95 1.57
N THR A 58 -5.35 16.10 2.08
CA THR A 58 -6.46 15.18 1.80
C THR A 58 -7.46 15.80 0.82
N PRO A 59 -8.43 15.03 0.30
CA PRO A 59 -9.52 15.57 -0.53
C PRO A 59 -10.38 16.66 0.12
N ILE A 60 -10.31 16.85 1.44
CA ILE A 60 -11.18 17.77 2.19
C ILE A 60 -10.39 18.98 2.68
N LYS A 61 -10.99 20.18 2.58
CA LYS A 61 -10.37 21.40 3.09
C LYS A 61 -10.14 21.28 4.59
N HIS A 62 -9.03 21.87 5.06
CA HIS A 62 -8.61 21.89 6.46
C HIS A 62 -8.28 20.54 7.09
N VAL A 63 -8.57 19.41 6.41
CA VAL A 63 -8.15 18.08 6.85
C VAL A 63 -6.82 17.74 6.17
N LYS A 64 -5.80 17.56 6.99
CA LYS A 64 -4.43 17.26 6.59
C LYS A 64 -3.93 16.00 7.28
N PHE A 65 -2.78 15.50 6.83
CA PHE A 65 -2.06 14.45 7.53
C PHE A 65 -0.62 14.90 7.83
N LEU A 66 -0.11 14.48 8.98
CA LEU A 66 1.22 14.85 9.45
C LEU A 66 2.27 14.11 8.61
N ARG A 67 3.25 14.84 8.07
CA ARG A 67 4.40 14.23 7.38
C ARG A 67 5.29 13.44 8.34
N HIS A 68 6.23 12.67 7.79
CA HIS A 68 7.24 11.94 8.55
C HIS A 68 8.09 12.86 9.45
N SER A 69 8.76 12.27 10.46
CA SER A 69 9.69 12.98 11.35
C SER A 69 9.11 14.30 11.87
N SER A 70 7.87 14.28 12.36
CA SER A 70 7.16 15.50 12.72
C SER A 70 6.34 15.29 13.98
N LYS A 71 6.16 16.36 14.74
CA LYS A 71 5.26 16.37 15.88
C LYS A 71 4.17 17.42 15.72
N LEU A 72 3.01 17.10 16.26
CA LEU A 72 1.84 17.97 16.31
C LEU A 72 1.56 18.30 17.78
N LEU A 73 1.59 19.59 18.09
CA LEU A 73 1.31 20.14 19.40
C LEU A 73 -0.07 20.81 19.38
N ILE A 74 -0.87 20.54 20.41
CA ILE A 74 -2.13 21.26 20.64
C ILE A 74 -1.91 22.23 21.80
N ASN A 75 -2.10 23.52 21.56
CA ASN A 75 -1.94 24.54 22.60
C ASN A 75 -3.18 24.64 23.51
N ASP A 76 -3.10 25.47 24.55
CA ASP A 76 -4.18 25.60 25.53
C ASP A 76 -5.49 26.17 24.97
N HIS A 77 -5.45 26.79 23.78
CA HIS A 77 -6.60 27.30 23.04
C HIS A 77 -7.10 26.35 21.94
N GLY A 78 -6.56 25.13 21.84
CA GLY A 78 -6.95 24.15 20.83
C GLY A 78 -6.34 24.38 19.44
N LYS A 79 -5.43 25.34 19.30
CA LYS A 79 -4.72 25.60 18.03
C LYS A 79 -3.62 24.55 17.83
N ILE A 80 -3.55 24.06 16.61
CA ILE A 80 -2.54 23.09 16.16
C ILE A 80 -1.26 23.84 15.75
N GLU A 81 -0.13 23.31 16.18
CA GLU A 81 1.20 23.70 15.74
C GLU A 81 1.95 22.45 15.27
N VAL A 82 2.48 22.49 14.05
CA VAL A 82 3.30 21.42 13.48
C VAL A 82 4.76 21.81 13.61
N GLN A 83 5.57 20.93 14.21
CA GLN A 83 7.01 21.08 14.29
C GLN A 83 7.68 19.92 13.56
N TYR A 84 8.60 20.27 12.67
CA TYR A 84 9.38 19.31 11.91
C TYR A 84 10.66 18.95 12.67
N LEU A 85 10.93 17.66 12.78
CA LEU A 85 12.09 17.10 13.48
C LEU A 85 13.18 16.75 12.47
N ASP A 86 14.38 16.50 13.00
CA ASP A 86 15.52 16.04 12.22
C ASP A 86 15.21 14.72 11.50
N ASP A 87 15.59 14.63 10.23
CA ASP A 87 15.36 13.45 9.43
C ASP A 87 16.55 12.48 9.57
N PRO A 88 16.35 11.24 10.05
CA PRO A 88 17.45 10.28 10.19
C PRO A 88 18.13 9.96 8.86
N VAL A 89 17.46 10.17 7.71
CA VAL A 89 18.03 9.99 6.36
C VAL A 89 19.27 10.83 6.16
N GLU A 90 19.31 12.06 6.70
CA GLU A 90 20.43 13.00 6.50
C GLU A 90 21.76 12.41 6.97
N LYS A 91 21.73 11.58 8.02
CA LYS A 91 22.90 10.89 8.57
C LYS A 91 23.39 9.74 7.69
N TRP A 92 22.61 9.32 6.70
CA TRP A 92 22.88 8.17 5.84
C TRP A 92 23.18 8.56 4.40
N MET A 93 22.81 9.76 3.97
CA MET A 93 23.10 10.25 2.62
C MET A 93 24.61 10.19 2.32
N GLY A 94 24.95 9.55 1.20
CA GLY A 94 26.34 9.37 0.75
C GLY A 94 27.12 8.24 1.44
N LYS A 95 26.54 7.54 2.43
CA LYS A 95 27.20 6.37 3.03
C LYS A 95 27.17 5.17 2.09
N THR A 96 28.27 4.44 2.06
CA THR A 96 28.38 3.13 1.41
C THR A 96 28.48 2.04 2.48
N VAL A 97 27.73 0.96 2.34
CA VAL A 97 27.63 -0.13 3.32
C VAL A 97 27.95 -1.46 2.65
N ASN A 98 28.54 -2.40 3.39
CA ASN A 98 28.79 -3.76 2.92
C ASN A 98 27.58 -4.68 3.18
N GLU A 99 27.37 -5.66 2.31
CA GLU A 99 26.31 -6.67 2.46
C GLU A 99 26.38 -7.44 3.78
N ASN A 100 27.59 -7.75 4.26
CA ASN A 100 27.78 -8.45 5.52
C ASN A 100 27.25 -7.65 6.71
N ASP A 101 27.44 -6.33 6.70
CA ASP A 101 26.94 -5.45 7.76
C ASP A 101 25.41 -5.38 7.74
N VAL A 102 24.81 -5.29 6.54
CA VAL A 102 23.36 -5.33 6.36
C VAL A 102 22.76 -6.64 6.90
N PHE A 103 23.35 -7.78 6.52
CA PHE A 103 22.89 -9.07 7.03
C PHE A 103 23.09 -9.19 8.54
N HIS A 104 24.23 -8.74 9.07
CA HIS A 104 24.49 -8.74 10.52
C HIS A 104 23.40 -7.94 11.28
N LEU A 105 23.08 -6.73 10.82
CA LEU A 105 22.02 -5.91 11.40
C LEU A 105 20.66 -6.62 11.36
N LEU A 106 20.31 -7.22 10.22
CA LEU A 106 19.08 -7.99 10.04
C LEU A 106 19.01 -9.20 10.99
N TYR A 107 20.07 -9.99 11.09
CA TYR A 107 20.13 -11.13 12.01
C TYR A 107 19.96 -10.68 13.46
N GLN A 108 20.70 -9.65 13.87
CA GLN A 108 20.67 -9.16 15.24
C GLN A 108 19.28 -8.62 15.60
N SER A 109 18.68 -7.81 14.73
CA SER A 109 17.34 -7.25 14.95
C SER A 109 16.28 -8.34 15.05
N VAL A 110 16.23 -9.28 14.09
CA VAL A 110 15.25 -10.38 14.09
C VAL A 110 15.44 -11.32 15.28
N ARG A 111 16.69 -11.63 15.65
CA ARG A 111 16.99 -12.48 16.80
C ARG A 111 16.56 -11.84 18.12
N ASN A 112 16.91 -10.57 18.34
CA ASN A 112 16.53 -9.85 19.55
C ASN A 112 15.00 -9.80 19.68
N TRP A 113 14.30 -9.56 18.58
CA TRP A 113 12.84 -9.61 18.57
C TRP A 113 12.30 -11.01 18.87
N GLU A 114 12.82 -12.05 18.21
CA GLU A 114 12.41 -13.45 18.43
C GLU A 114 12.58 -13.89 19.89
N GLU A 115 13.67 -13.47 20.55
CA GLU A 115 13.97 -13.74 21.95
C GLU A 115 13.05 -12.96 22.91
N SER A 116 12.52 -11.81 22.48
CA SER A 116 11.61 -10.98 23.27
C SER A 116 10.15 -11.43 23.26
N VAL A 117 9.79 -12.39 22.39
CA VAL A 117 8.42 -12.84 22.20
C VAL A 117 8.29 -14.34 22.40
N GLU A 118 7.14 -14.78 22.92
CA GLU A 118 6.82 -16.19 23.12
C GLU A 118 5.79 -16.69 22.08
N GLY A 119 5.65 -18.01 21.98
CA GLY A 119 4.62 -18.63 21.14
C GLY A 119 4.98 -18.76 19.66
N GLU A 120 3.96 -19.07 18.87
CA GLU A 120 4.02 -19.29 17.43
C GLU A 120 4.15 -17.96 16.68
N ILE A 121 5.15 -17.86 15.79
CA ILE A 121 5.46 -16.67 15.03
C ILE A 121 4.74 -16.76 13.69
N VAL A 122 3.78 -15.87 13.48
CA VAL A 122 3.03 -15.77 12.23
C VAL A 122 3.82 -14.95 11.24
N ILE A 123 4.07 -15.54 10.07
CA ILE A 123 4.72 -14.86 8.95
C ILE A 123 3.82 -15.03 7.72
N PRO A 124 3.21 -13.96 7.18
CA PRO A 124 2.65 -13.99 5.84
C PRO A 124 3.78 -14.24 4.82
N THR A 125 3.94 -15.50 4.45
CA THR A 125 5.03 -15.94 3.59
C THR A 125 4.56 -15.87 2.16
N SER A 126 5.14 -14.96 1.39
CA SER A 126 4.98 -14.91 -0.04
C SER A 126 6.11 -15.73 -0.71
N GLY A 127 6.02 -15.94 -2.02
CA GLY A 127 7.14 -16.43 -2.82
C GLY A 127 8.24 -15.40 -3.00
N GLY A 128 7.98 -14.14 -2.63
CA GLY A 128 8.94 -13.03 -2.70
C GLY A 128 10.14 -13.18 -1.76
N TYR A 129 11.15 -12.35 -1.98
CA TYR A 129 12.42 -12.42 -1.27
C TYR A 129 12.35 -11.90 0.17
N ASP A 130 11.49 -10.94 0.44
CA ASP A 130 11.43 -10.27 1.75
C ASP A 130 10.94 -11.23 2.83
N SER A 131 9.77 -11.84 2.61
CA SER A 131 9.24 -12.86 3.52
C SER A 131 10.10 -14.14 3.53
N ARG A 132 10.73 -14.51 2.40
CA ARG A 132 11.69 -15.61 2.32
C ARG A 132 12.89 -15.39 3.24
N LEU A 133 13.44 -14.18 3.24
CA LEU A 133 14.53 -13.80 4.13
C LEU A 133 14.09 -13.87 5.59
N LEU A 134 12.92 -13.34 5.94
CA LEU A 134 12.42 -13.37 7.32
C LEU A 134 12.21 -14.80 7.85
N ASN A 135 11.67 -15.71 7.03
CA ASN A 135 11.57 -17.13 7.40
C ASN A 135 12.95 -17.74 7.68
N PHE A 136 13.96 -17.34 6.90
CA PHE A 136 15.33 -17.81 7.10
C PHE A 136 15.96 -17.24 8.39
N LEU A 137 15.73 -15.96 8.70
CA LEU A 137 16.36 -15.27 9.84
C LEU A 137 15.85 -15.73 11.21
N ILE A 138 14.62 -16.23 11.33
CA ILE A 138 14.08 -16.77 12.60
C ILE A 138 14.85 -18.03 13.00
N ASN A 139 15.49 -18.06 14.17
CA ASN A 139 16.31 -19.19 14.59
C ASN A 139 15.50 -20.46 14.77
N ASN A 140 14.40 -20.40 15.54
CA ASN A 140 13.59 -21.57 15.81
C ASN A 140 12.46 -21.74 14.78
N LYS A 141 12.80 -22.43 13.68
CA LYS A 141 11.87 -22.72 12.56
C LYS A 141 10.57 -23.42 12.98
N SER A 142 10.58 -24.20 14.07
CA SER A 142 9.38 -24.89 14.56
C SER A 142 8.29 -23.94 15.07
N ARG A 143 8.69 -22.73 15.50
CA ARG A 143 7.77 -21.67 15.92
C ARG A 143 7.08 -21.00 14.73
N ILE A 144 7.58 -21.15 13.52
CA ILE A 144 7.03 -20.45 12.35
C ILE A 144 5.71 -21.10 11.92
N ARG A 145 4.69 -20.25 11.80
CA ARG A 145 3.45 -20.54 11.10
C ARG A 145 3.28 -19.57 9.94
N SER A 146 3.27 -20.12 8.74
CA SER A 146 3.19 -19.35 7.51
C SER A 146 1.87 -19.52 6.80
N PHE A 147 1.38 -18.42 6.22
CA PHE A 147 0.18 -18.41 5.40
C PHE A 147 0.43 -17.67 4.09
N THR A 148 -0.18 -18.15 3.01
CA THR A 148 -0.07 -17.55 1.68
C THR A 148 -1.39 -17.60 0.96
N TYR A 149 -1.75 -16.57 0.20
CA TYR A 149 -2.85 -16.63 -0.76
C TYR A 149 -2.35 -16.58 -2.20
N GLY A 150 -3.14 -17.12 -3.12
CA GLY A 150 -2.86 -17.08 -4.56
C GLY A 150 -3.73 -16.05 -5.28
N ILE A 151 -3.24 -15.56 -6.41
CA ILE A 151 -3.93 -14.54 -7.23
C ILE A 151 -4.44 -15.07 -8.57
N SER A 152 -4.19 -16.35 -8.88
CA SER A 152 -4.54 -17.00 -10.15
C SER A 152 -5.88 -17.73 -10.07
N ASP A 153 -6.42 -18.15 -11.22
CA ASP A 153 -7.68 -18.92 -11.29
C ASP A 153 -7.63 -20.17 -10.41
N ASN A 154 -6.54 -20.94 -10.54
CA ASN A 154 -6.18 -21.93 -9.53
C ASN A 154 -5.15 -21.31 -8.59
N GLN A 155 -5.62 -20.79 -7.45
CA GLN A 155 -4.78 -20.10 -6.47
C GLN A 155 -3.66 -21.00 -5.91
N LEU A 156 -3.88 -22.32 -5.81
CA LEU A 156 -2.84 -23.26 -5.37
C LEU A 156 -1.67 -23.38 -6.36
N LYS A 157 -1.89 -22.97 -7.62
CA LYS A 157 -0.86 -22.91 -8.66
C LYS A 157 -0.24 -21.52 -8.79
N SER A 158 -0.67 -20.51 -8.02
CA SER A 158 -0.04 -19.19 -8.07
C SER A 158 1.42 -19.26 -7.65
N VAL A 159 2.28 -18.49 -8.31
CA VAL A 159 3.73 -18.44 -8.04
C VAL A 159 4.03 -18.23 -6.55
N GLU A 160 3.32 -17.32 -5.89
CA GLU A 160 3.48 -17.03 -4.46
C GLU A 160 3.23 -18.27 -3.60
N VAL A 161 2.15 -19.01 -3.87
CA VAL A 161 1.76 -20.21 -3.13
C VAL A 161 2.72 -21.37 -3.37
N VAL A 162 3.10 -21.60 -4.63
CA VAL A 162 4.05 -22.66 -5.01
C VAL A 162 5.42 -22.42 -4.36
N TYR A 163 5.89 -21.18 -4.37
CA TYR A 163 7.18 -20.82 -3.78
C TYR A 163 7.15 -20.86 -2.26
N ALA A 164 6.12 -20.29 -1.63
CA ALA A 164 5.98 -20.31 -0.17
C ALA A 164 5.87 -21.74 0.38
N LYS A 165 5.12 -22.61 -0.31
CA LYS A 165 5.08 -24.05 0.00
C LYS A 165 6.47 -24.66 -0.09
N LYS A 166 7.19 -24.41 -1.20
CA LYS A 166 8.52 -25.00 -1.40
C LYS A 166 9.53 -24.49 -0.37
N LEU A 167 9.47 -23.22 -0.02
CA LEU A 167 10.29 -22.63 1.04
C LEU A 167 10.05 -23.35 2.37
N SER A 168 8.77 -23.57 2.70
CA SER A 168 8.38 -24.20 3.97
C SER A 168 8.83 -25.66 4.04
N GLU A 169 8.80 -26.39 2.91
CA GLU A 169 9.39 -27.73 2.80
C GLU A 169 10.91 -27.71 3.05
N ILE A 170 11.63 -26.73 2.51
CA ILE A 170 13.09 -26.61 2.68
C ILE A 170 13.47 -26.26 4.12
N LEU A 171 12.71 -25.34 4.74
CA LEU A 171 13.00 -24.85 6.08
C LEU A 171 12.36 -25.69 7.20
N GLY A 172 11.50 -26.66 6.86
CA GLY A 172 10.77 -27.48 7.83
C GLY A 172 9.74 -26.68 8.65
N THR A 173 9.12 -25.66 8.06
CA THR A 173 8.14 -24.79 8.74
C THR A 173 6.71 -25.23 8.48
N ARG A 174 5.77 -24.77 9.33
CA ARG A 174 4.34 -25.07 9.16
C ARG A 174 3.72 -24.05 8.22
N TRP A 175 3.07 -24.53 7.16
CA TRP A 175 2.54 -23.67 6.11
C TRP A 175 1.13 -24.07 5.68
N GLU A 176 0.31 -23.07 5.34
CA GLU A 176 -1.03 -23.27 4.82
C GLU A 176 -1.41 -22.22 3.76
N ALA A 177 -2.17 -22.64 2.75
CA ALA A 177 -2.73 -21.73 1.76
C ALA A 177 -4.11 -21.21 2.21
N ILE A 178 -4.37 -19.92 1.98
CA ILE A 178 -5.67 -19.27 2.20
C ILE A 178 -6.27 -18.93 0.84
N GLN A 179 -7.53 -19.31 0.63
CA GLN A 179 -8.23 -19.02 -0.61
C GLN A 179 -8.99 -17.72 -0.48
N LEU A 180 -8.79 -16.80 -1.43
CA LEU A 180 -9.47 -15.51 -1.46
C LEU A 180 -10.51 -15.44 -2.57
N GLY A 181 -11.28 -14.36 -2.59
CA GLY A 181 -12.17 -14.03 -3.69
C GLY A 181 -13.48 -13.39 -3.26
N GLU A 182 -13.67 -13.14 -1.97
CA GLU A 182 -14.89 -12.49 -1.47
C GLU A 182 -14.61 -11.12 -0.85
N PHE A 183 -13.40 -10.59 -1.06
CA PHE A 183 -12.96 -9.36 -0.42
C PHE A 183 -13.76 -8.09 -0.74
N ASN A 184 -14.57 -8.08 -1.81
CA ASN A 184 -15.50 -6.99 -2.08
C ASN A 184 -16.61 -6.88 -1.00
N SER A 185 -16.81 -7.89 -0.16
CA SER A 185 -17.71 -7.82 0.99
C SER A 185 -17.21 -6.86 2.09
N TYR A 186 -15.92 -6.47 2.08
CA TYR A 186 -15.31 -5.68 3.14
C TYR A 186 -15.21 -4.17 2.83
N PHE A 187 -15.96 -3.65 1.85
CA PHE A 187 -15.94 -2.20 1.53
C PHE A 187 -16.27 -1.33 2.74
N ARG A 188 -17.20 -1.78 3.58
CA ARG A 188 -17.61 -1.05 4.78
C ARG A 188 -16.45 -0.95 5.78
N GLN A 189 -15.87 -2.10 6.15
CA GLN A 189 -14.74 -2.16 7.09
C GLN A 189 -13.53 -1.37 6.57
N TRP A 190 -13.27 -1.43 5.26
CA TRP A 190 -12.24 -0.61 4.65
C TRP A 190 -12.53 0.88 4.81
N ASN A 191 -13.75 1.30 4.48
CA ASN A 191 -14.15 2.71 4.59
C ASN A 191 -14.08 3.21 6.03
N GLU A 192 -14.45 2.40 7.01
CA GLU A 192 -14.38 2.72 8.43
C GLU A 192 -12.93 2.96 8.90
N LEU A 193 -11.95 2.22 8.38
CA LEU A 193 -10.54 2.35 8.76
C LEU A 193 -9.75 3.44 8.02
N PHE A 194 -10.04 3.61 6.72
CA PHE A 194 -9.21 4.42 5.83
C PHE A 194 -9.98 5.57 5.17
N GLY A 195 -11.29 5.45 5.02
CA GLY A 195 -12.12 6.48 4.38
C GLY A 195 -11.53 6.96 3.06
N ILE A 196 -11.52 8.27 2.87
CA ILE A 196 -10.94 8.95 1.69
C ILE A 196 -9.43 9.23 1.77
N SER A 197 -8.70 8.61 2.71
CA SER A 197 -7.24 8.72 2.71
C SER A 197 -6.59 7.83 1.65
N THR A 198 -7.24 6.72 1.27
CA THR A 198 -6.75 5.73 0.31
C THR A 198 -7.88 5.07 -0.49
N HIS A 199 -7.59 4.58 -1.69
CA HIS A 199 -8.51 3.79 -2.50
C HIS A 199 -8.83 2.43 -1.83
N ALA A 200 -9.98 1.84 -2.16
CA ALA A 200 -10.49 0.62 -1.53
C ALA A 200 -9.94 -0.70 -2.08
N HIS A 201 -8.62 -0.83 -2.32
CA HIS A 201 -8.06 -2.05 -2.94
C HIS A 201 -7.57 -3.11 -1.95
N GLY A 202 -7.06 -2.74 -0.78
CA GLY A 202 -6.39 -3.67 0.13
C GLY A 202 -7.32 -4.62 0.90
N MET A 203 -8.62 -4.68 0.57
CA MET A 203 -9.63 -5.48 1.27
C MET A 203 -9.32 -6.97 1.30
N TYR A 204 -8.57 -7.47 0.32
CA TYR A 204 -8.12 -8.87 0.29
C TYR A 204 -7.23 -9.23 1.49
N HIS A 205 -6.55 -8.25 2.12
CA HIS A 205 -5.87 -8.48 3.39
C HIS A 205 -6.84 -8.70 4.55
N ILE A 206 -7.99 -8.02 4.56
CA ILE A 206 -9.01 -8.24 5.60
C ILE A 206 -9.54 -9.68 5.48
N GLU A 207 -9.89 -10.12 4.27
CA GLU A 207 -10.31 -11.51 4.02
C GLU A 207 -9.21 -12.51 4.42
N PHE A 208 -7.95 -12.24 4.03
CA PHE A 208 -6.82 -13.09 4.34
C PHE A 208 -6.62 -13.29 5.84
N TYR A 209 -6.55 -12.19 6.61
CA TYR A 209 -6.35 -12.27 8.06
C TYR A 209 -7.58 -12.82 8.80
N HIS A 210 -8.79 -12.55 8.30
CA HIS A 210 -10.01 -13.13 8.84
C HIS A 210 -10.03 -14.66 8.72
N GLN A 211 -9.62 -15.21 7.58
CA GLN A 211 -9.51 -16.66 7.44
C GLN A 211 -8.33 -17.23 8.24
N MET A 212 -7.21 -16.52 8.28
CA MET A 212 -6.00 -16.93 8.99
C MET A 212 -6.22 -17.02 10.51
N ILE A 213 -6.88 -16.04 11.14
CA ILE A 213 -7.05 -16.00 12.60
C ILE A 213 -7.83 -17.22 13.12
N SER A 214 -8.79 -17.74 12.33
CA SER A 214 -9.55 -18.95 12.69
C SER A 214 -8.69 -20.22 12.82
N LYS A 215 -7.46 -20.18 12.30
CA LYS A 215 -6.50 -21.30 12.27
C LYS A 215 -5.40 -21.15 13.33
N LEU A 216 -5.40 -20.03 14.05
CA LEU A 216 -4.42 -19.69 15.06
C LEU A 216 -4.99 -19.86 16.47
N LYS A 217 -4.11 -20.09 17.45
CA LYS A 217 -4.47 -20.17 18.87
C LYS A 217 -3.61 -19.19 19.67
N GLY A 218 -4.19 -18.57 20.68
CA GLY A 218 -3.49 -17.65 21.57
C GLY A 218 -3.06 -16.35 20.88
N ASN A 219 -2.21 -15.60 21.56
CA ASN A 219 -1.62 -14.38 21.02
C ASN A 219 -0.36 -14.76 20.23
N ASN A 220 -0.27 -14.33 18.97
CA ASN A 220 0.79 -14.74 18.06
C ASN A 220 1.59 -13.51 17.61
N PRO A 221 2.91 -13.45 17.90
CA PRO A 221 3.80 -12.46 17.31
C PRO A 221 3.71 -12.51 15.78
N PHE A 222 3.68 -11.34 15.14
CA PHE A 222 3.46 -11.24 13.71
C PHE A 222 4.64 -10.53 13.06
N LEU A 223 5.35 -11.23 12.17
CA LEU A 223 6.53 -10.72 11.49
C LEU A 223 6.23 -10.46 10.01
N SER A 224 6.39 -9.20 9.60
CA SER A 224 6.04 -8.73 8.26
C SER A 224 7.26 -8.33 7.44
N GLY A 225 7.27 -8.74 6.17
CA GLY A 225 8.28 -8.35 5.17
C GLY A 225 7.97 -7.05 4.43
N ILE A 226 7.02 -6.25 4.90
CA ILE A 226 6.64 -4.98 4.28
C ILE A 226 7.85 -4.05 4.08
N GLY A 227 7.92 -3.42 2.91
CA GLY A 227 8.92 -2.40 2.59
C GLY A 227 10.25 -2.93 2.08
N GLY A 228 10.55 -4.22 2.25
CA GLY A 228 11.82 -4.79 1.83
C GLY A 228 12.14 -4.66 0.35
N ASP A 229 11.12 -4.74 -0.51
CA ASP A 229 11.24 -4.59 -1.95
C ASP A 229 11.62 -3.17 -2.38
N TRP A 230 11.25 -2.15 -1.61
CA TRP A 230 11.61 -0.75 -1.90
C TRP A 230 13.11 -0.56 -1.81
N TRP A 231 13.69 -0.99 -0.70
CA TRP A 231 15.09 -0.73 -0.37
C TRP A 231 16.05 -1.65 -1.14
N SER A 232 15.65 -2.91 -1.32
CA SER A 232 16.51 -3.98 -1.83
C SER A 232 16.90 -3.87 -3.31
N GLY A 233 16.35 -2.89 -4.03
CA GLY A 233 16.67 -2.60 -5.44
C GLY A 233 15.79 -3.30 -6.46
N LEU A 234 14.55 -3.67 -6.07
CA LEU A 234 13.50 -4.06 -7.03
C LEU A 234 12.95 -2.85 -7.78
N VAL A 235 12.80 -1.72 -7.09
CA VAL A 235 12.24 -0.49 -7.66
C VAL A 235 13.26 0.16 -8.59
N PRO A 236 12.97 0.28 -9.90
CA PRO A 236 13.92 0.84 -10.85
C PRO A 236 14.04 2.35 -10.70
N TYR A 237 15.24 2.87 -10.97
CA TYR A 237 15.50 4.30 -11.11
C TYR A 237 14.63 4.92 -12.20
N GLN A 238 14.07 6.10 -11.94
CA GLN A 238 13.31 6.90 -12.90
C GLN A 238 14.22 7.98 -13.47
N ASP A 239 14.64 7.81 -14.72
CA ASP A 239 15.60 8.68 -15.42
C ASP A 239 15.02 10.03 -15.90
N LYS A 240 13.70 10.22 -15.77
CA LYS A 240 12.96 11.36 -16.36
C LYS A 240 11.94 11.94 -15.40
N ILE A 241 12.46 12.53 -14.32
CA ILE A 241 11.70 13.38 -13.39
C ILE A 241 12.11 14.82 -13.66
N VAL A 242 11.47 15.43 -14.67
CA VAL A 242 11.84 16.76 -15.20
C VAL A 242 10.70 17.77 -15.08
N HIS A 243 9.51 17.32 -14.72
CA HIS A 243 8.31 18.14 -14.53
C HIS A 243 7.55 17.70 -13.27
N PRO A 244 6.82 18.59 -12.56
CA PRO A 244 6.03 18.23 -11.36
C PRO A 244 5.11 17.02 -11.54
N LYS A 245 4.47 16.90 -12.70
CA LYS A 245 3.62 15.75 -13.07
C LYS A 245 4.36 14.40 -13.08
N ASP A 246 5.68 14.40 -13.23
CA ASP A 246 6.49 13.18 -13.20
C ASP A 246 6.57 12.55 -11.81
N LEU A 247 6.22 13.29 -10.73
CA LEU A 247 6.13 12.72 -9.38
C LEU A 247 5.18 11.52 -9.30
N TYR A 248 4.17 11.47 -10.18
CA TYR A 248 3.30 10.30 -10.32
C TYR A 248 4.08 9.01 -10.64
N LYS A 249 5.17 9.08 -11.41
CA LYS A 249 6.02 7.92 -11.73
C LYS A 249 6.72 7.37 -10.47
N ILE A 250 7.13 8.27 -9.57
CA ILE A 250 7.76 7.91 -8.29
C ILE A 250 6.75 7.27 -7.35
N ALA A 251 5.52 7.79 -7.29
CA ALA A 251 4.49 7.31 -6.39
C ALA A 251 4.02 5.86 -6.65
N TYR A 252 4.39 5.27 -7.80
CA TYR A 252 4.26 3.84 -8.09
C TYR A 252 2.86 3.28 -7.75
N THR A 253 1.83 3.90 -8.33
CA THR A 253 0.40 3.71 -8.02
C THR A 253 -0.19 2.41 -8.59
N HIS A 254 0.55 1.70 -9.45
CA HIS A 254 0.11 0.50 -10.15
C HIS A 254 -1.18 0.67 -10.98
N ASN A 255 -1.51 1.89 -11.40
CA ASN A 255 -2.77 2.22 -12.07
C ASN A 255 -4.04 1.93 -11.24
N LEU A 256 -3.92 1.86 -9.91
CA LEU A 256 -5.05 1.67 -8.99
C LEU A 256 -5.67 3.01 -8.59
N HIS A 257 -6.14 3.77 -9.57
CA HIS A 257 -6.64 5.12 -9.36
C HIS A 257 -7.77 5.46 -10.35
N ALA A 258 -8.44 6.58 -10.12
CA ALA A 258 -9.39 7.20 -11.05
C ALA A 258 -8.63 8.20 -11.95
N THR A 259 -9.20 9.36 -12.27
CA THR A 259 -8.43 10.41 -12.94
C THR A 259 -8.98 11.79 -12.61
N SER A 260 -8.07 12.75 -12.37
CA SER A 260 -8.42 14.15 -12.19
C SER A 260 -9.01 14.80 -13.45
N GLU A 261 -8.80 14.20 -14.64
CA GLU A 261 -9.48 14.64 -15.86
C GLU A 261 -11.01 14.54 -15.75
N ALA A 262 -11.50 13.60 -14.94
CA ALA A 262 -12.92 13.43 -14.66
C ALA A 262 -13.43 14.36 -13.55
N SER A 263 -12.55 15.07 -12.85
CA SER A 263 -12.92 16.01 -11.79
C SER A 263 -13.61 17.25 -12.35
N LEU A 264 -14.64 17.70 -11.63
CA LEU A 264 -15.29 19.00 -11.84
C LEU A 264 -14.55 20.14 -11.13
N LEU A 265 -13.69 19.83 -10.17
CA LEU A 265 -12.91 20.82 -9.42
C LEU A 265 -11.58 21.11 -10.11
N LYS A 266 -11.39 22.36 -10.53
CA LYS A 266 -10.15 22.81 -11.15
C LYS A 266 -9.13 23.20 -10.08
N SER A 267 -7.88 22.81 -10.30
CA SER A 267 -6.74 23.18 -9.46
C SER A 267 -5.60 23.70 -10.34
N LYS A 268 -4.79 24.61 -9.77
CA LYS A 268 -3.55 25.11 -10.36
C LYS A 268 -2.34 24.23 -10.09
N GLN A 269 -2.49 23.13 -9.34
CA GLN A 269 -1.42 22.19 -8.99
C GLN A 269 -0.25 22.85 -8.21
N GLU A 270 -0.57 23.82 -7.34
CA GLU A 270 0.44 24.63 -6.63
C GLU A 270 1.23 23.79 -5.62
N LEU A 271 0.59 22.84 -4.93
CA LEU A 271 1.27 21.95 -3.97
C LEU A 271 2.25 21.02 -4.70
N LEU A 272 1.81 20.40 -5.80
CA LEU A 272 2.65 19.52 -6.62
C LEU A 272 3.86 20.28 -7.19
N HIS A 273 3.64 21.48 -7.73
CA HIS A 273 4.70 22.33 -8.25
C HIS A 273 5.69 22.73 -7.16
N SER A 274 5.21 23.26 -6.04
CA SER A 274 6.05 23.70 -4.93
C SER A 274 6.87 22.55 -4.34
N TYR A 275 6.25 21.38 -4.20
CA TYR A 275 6.94 20.20 -3.71
C TYR A 275 8.06 19.75 -4.67
N TYR A 276 7.76 19.64 -5.97
CA TYR A 276 8.74 19.29 -6.98
C TYR A 276 9.93 20.24 -6.99
N GLU A 277 9.70 21.56 -7.04
CA GLU A 277 10.79 22.54 -7.07
C GLU A 277 11.65 22.47 -5.81
N SER A 278 11.06 22.23 -4.64
CA SER A 278 11.81 22.09 -3.38
C SER A 278 12.74 20.88 -3.33
N GLN A 279 12.48 19.85 -4.15
CA GLN A 279 13.22 18.57 -4.15
C GLN A 279 13.97 18.31 -5.47
N ARG A 280 13.95 19.26 -6.41
CA ARG A 280 14.32 19.04 -7.81
C ARG A 280 15.70 18.42 -8.02
N GLU A 281 16.69 18.88 -7.25
CA GLU A 281 18.06 18.37 -7.32
C GLU A 281 18.15 16.95 -6.75
N GLN A 282 17.59 16.73 -5.55
CA GLN A 282 17.62 15.43 -4.89
C GLN A 282 16.85 14.36 -5.66
N LEU A 283 15.83 14.74 -6.43
CA LEU A 283 15.08 13.83 -7.31
C LEU A 283 15.95 13.17 -8.39
N GLN A 284 17.17 13.65 -8.65
CA GLN A 284 18.10 12.99 -9.57
C GLN A 284 18.87 11.83 -8.92
N GLU A 285 18.79 11.67 -7.60
CA GLU A 285 19.46 10.60 -6.86
C GLU A 285 18.54 9.39 -6.69
N TRP A 286 19.00 8.20 -7.11
CA TRP A 286 18.18 6.98 -7.05
C TRP A 286 17.72 6.65 -5.62
N ASN A 287 18.60 6.83 -4.63
CA ASN A 287 18.26 6.58 -3.23
C ASN A 287 17.15 7.50 -2.73
N PHE A 288 17.20 8.77 -3.13
CA PHE A 288 16.19 9.73 -2.76
C PHE A 288 14.85 9.44 -3.46
N GLN A 289 14.86 9.01 -4.73
CA GLN A 289 13.63 8.58 -5.40
C GLN A 289 12.95 7.40 -4.67
N ILE A 290 13.73 6.41 -4.21
CA ILE A 290 13.19 5.26 -3.46
C ILE A 290 12.60 5.73 -2.12
N LEU A 291 13.33 6.57 -1.38
CA LEU A 291 12.86 7.14 -0.12
C LEU A 291 11.55 7.93 -0.32
N LEU A 292 11.51 8.76 -1.35
CA LEU A 292 10.35 9.56 -1.67
C LEU A 292 9.15 8.69 -2.04
N MET A 293 9.36 7.65 -2.86
CA MET A 293 8.33 6.67 -3.17
C MET A 293 7.77 6.03 -1.89
N ALA A 294 8.63 5.60 -0.97
CA ALA A 294 8.20 5.01 0.28
C ALA A 294 7.37 6.00 1.12
N ARG A 295 7.84 7.25 1.28
CA ARG A 295 7.15 8.30 2.05
C ARG A 295 5.82 8.75 1.43
N MET A 296 5.73 8.81 0.10
CA MET A 296 4.47 9.10 -0.57
C MET A 296 3.47 7.96 -0.38
N LYS A 297 3.93 6.71 -0.55
CA LYS A 297 3.07 5.53 -0.59
C LYS A 297 2.72 4.99 0.79
N ILE A 298 3.42 5.42 1.85
CA ILE A 298 3.27 4.90 3.22
C ILE A 298 1.83 4.99 3.73
N ILE A 299 1.11 6.06 3.38
CA ILE A 299 -0.28 6.26 3.79
C ILE A 299 -1.19 5.19 3.19
N LEU A 300 -0.98 4.83 1.91
CA LEU A 300 -1.65 3.72 1.26
C LEU A 300 -1.31 2.41 1.96
N ILE A 301 -0.04 2.05 1.99
CA ILE A 301 0.41 0.73 2.47
C ILE A 301 0.35 0.56 3.98
N SER A 302 0.03 1.62 4.74
CA SER A 302 -0.24 1.53 6.18
C SER A 302 -1.29 0.46 6.49
N TYR A 303 -2.16 0.10 5.53
CA TYR A 303 -3.09 -1.02 5.70
C TYR A 303 -2.40 -2.34 6.03
N LEU A 304 -1.17 -2.58 5.57
CA LEU A 304 -0.40 -3.80 5.84
C LEU A 304 0.00 -3.92 7.32
N ILE A 305 -0.02 -2.81 8.06
CA ILE A 305 0.25 -2.75 9.51
C ILE A 305 -1.07 -2.57 10.27
N ARG A 306 -1.92 -1.65 9.81
CA ARG A 306 -3.17 -1.26 10.49
C ARG A 306 -4.23 -2.36 10.44
N VAL A 307 -4.42 -3.04 9.31
CA VAL A 307 -5.42 -4.12 9.23
C VAL A 307 -5.13 -5.26 10.22
N PRO A 308 -3.94 -5.89 10.23
CA PRO A 308 -3.66 -6.98 11.17
C PRO A 308 -3.73 -6.52 12.63
N LYS A 309 -3.24 -5.30 12.93
CA LYS A 309 -3.25 -4.75 14.29
C LYS A 309 -4.67 -4.39 14.78
N ILE A 310 -5.40 -3.56 14.03
CA ILE A 310 -6.67 -2.97 14.50
C ILE A 310 -7.82 -3.97 14.43
N LEU A 311 -7.93 -4.78 13.37
CA LEU A 311 -9.06 -5.69 13.21
C LEU A 311 -8.84 -7.06 13.85
N PHE A 312 -7.58 -7.50 13.99
CA PHE A 312 -7.25 -8.87 14.40
C PHE A 312 -6.34 -8.93 15.62
N GLY A 313 -5.91 -7.80 16.17
CA GLY A 313 -5.12 -7.73 17.40
C GLY A 313 -3.69 -8.25 17.27
N PHE A 314 -3.14 -8.36 16.05
CA PHE A 314 -1.76 -8.80 15.87
C PHE A 314 -0.76 -7.74 16.37
N ASN A 315 0.25 -8.21 17.09
CA ASN A 315 1.46 -7.44 17.37
C ASN A 315 2.40 -7.51 16.16
N THR A 316 2.10 -6.70 15.15
CA THR A 316 2.87 -6.64 13.90
C THR A 316 4.19 -5.90 14.10
N TRP A 317 5.30 -6.58 13.77
CA TRP A 317 6.62 -6.00 13.67
C TRP A 317 7.17 -6.16 12.24
N ALA A 318 7.89 -5.14 11.77
CA ALA A 318 8.37 -5.02 10.39
C ALA A 318 9.82 -4.49 10.38
N PRO A 319 10.83 -5.36 10.50
CA PRO A 319 12.24 -4.94 10.60
C PRO A 319 12.71 -4.12 9.40
N LEU A 320 12.14 -4.39 8.21
CA LEU A 320 12.51 -3.70 6.98
C LEU A 320 12.00 -2.25 6.91
N LEU A 321 11.25 -1.79 7.92
CA LEU A 321 10.89 -0.37 8.10
C LEU A 321 11.72 0.31 9.19
N GLU A 322 12.60 -0.41 9.90
CA GLU A 322 13.52 0.21 10.86
C GLU A 322 14.54 1.08 10.11
N PRO A 323 14.78 2.31 10.56
CA PRO A 323 15.60 3.27 9.81
C PRO A 323 17.02 2.75 9.56
N GLU A 324 17.65 2.13 10.55
CA GLU A 324 19.01 1.60 10.40
C GLU A 324 19.09 0.47 9.37
N ILE A 325 18.09 -0.42 9.34
CA ILE A 325 18.03 -1.52 8.38
C ILE A 325 17.71 -0.99 6.97
N ALA A 326 16.65 -0.19 6.83
CA ALA A 326 16.24 0.34 5.53
C ALA A 326 17.34 1.21 4.90
N LEU A 327 17.95 2.10 5.68
CA LEU A 327 19.00 3.01 5.21
C LEU A 327 20.33 2.29 4.98
N SER A 328 20.67 1.25 5.76
CA SER A 328 21.84 0.42 5.47
C SER A 328 21.68 -0.35 4.17
N ILE A 329 20.48 -0.89 3.88
CA ILE A 329 20.19 -1.50 2.57
C ILE A 329 20.34 -0.46 1.46
N LEU A 330 19.78 0.76 1.59
CA LEU A 330 19.94 1.83 0.59
C LEU A 330 21.41 2.27 0.39
N GLY A 331 22.25 2.12 1.41
CA GLY A 331 23.69 2.37 1.36
C GLY A 331 24.50 1.30 0.62
N LEU A 332 23.90 0.17 0.23
CA LEU A 332 24.56 -0.80 -0.64
C LEU A 332 24.83 -0.18 -2.03
N SER A 333 25.91 -0.63 -2.67
CA SER A 333 26.28 -0.14 -3.99
C SER A 333 25.14 -0.33 -5.01
N PRO A 334 24.93 0.61 -5.95
CA PRO A 334 23.87 0.50 -6.96
C PRO A 334 23.93 -0.80 -7.77
N GLU A 335 25.13 -1.31 -8.06
CA GLU A 335 25.36 -2.54 -8.80
C GLU A 335 24.83 -3.76 -8.05
N ARG A 336 25.05 -3.80 -6.72
CA ARG A 336 24.63 -4.91 -5.86
C ARG A 336 23.15 -4.87 -5.53
N ARG A 337 22.56 -3.67 -5.38
CA ARG A 337 21.11 -3.54 -5.21
C ARG A 337 20.33 -3.84 -6.47
N ARG A 338 20.82 -3.42 -7.65
CA ARG A 338 20.07 -3.56 -8.91
C ARG A 338 19.60 -5.00 -9.10
N ASN A 339 18.29 -5.17 -9.32
CA ASN A 339 17.65 -6.47 -9.48
C ASN A 339 17.89 -7.43 -8.30
N ARG A 340 18.14 -6.87 -7.11
CA ARG A 340 18.34 -7.58 -5.84
C ARG A 340 19.48 -8.60 -5.89
N LEU A 341 20.59 -8.28 -6.57
CA LEU A 341 21.69 -9.23 -6.78
C LEU A 341 22.26 -9.75 -5.46
N TRP A 342 22.47 -8.86 -4.48
CA TRP A 342 22.91 -9.23 -3.13
C TRP A 342 22.03 -10.30 -2.45
N GLN A 343 20.71 -10.18 -2.56
CA GLN A 343 19.77 -11.17 -2.02
C GLN A 343 19.75 -12.47 -2.84
N LYS A 344 19.90 -12.40 -4.17
CA LYS A 344 19.97 -13.59 -5.02
C LYS A 344 21.17 -14.45 -4.67
N ASP A 345 22.35 -13.83 -4.55
CA ASP A 345 23.58 -14.52 -4.19
C ASP A 345 23.43 -15.15 -2.80
N PHE A 346 22.87 -14.42 -1.84
CA PHE A 346 22.56 -14.95 -0.51
C PHE A 346 21.63 -16.18 -0.58
N PHE A 347 20.53 -16.13 -1.32
CA PHE A 347 19.61 -17.26 -1.43
C PHE A 347 20.23 -18.45 -2.15
N GLN A 348 21.06 -18.22 -3.16
CA GLN A 348 21.79 -19.29 -3.83
C GLN A 348 22.72 -20.01 -2.87
N GLN A 349 23.51 -19.27 -2.07
CA GLN A 349 24.42 -19.82 -1.07
C GLN A 349 23.71 -20.66 -0.01
N HIS A 350 22.47 -20.29 0.35
CA HIS A 350 21.69 -20.97 1.39
C HIS A 350 20.66 -21.97 0.84
N GLY A 351 20.71 -22.31 -0.46
CA GLY A 351 19.79 -23.28 -1.08
C GLY A 351 18.33 -22.81 -1.22
N LEU A 352 18.10 -21.51 -1.03
CA LEU A 352 16.82 -20.81 -1.07
C LEU A 352 16.51 -20.10 -2.39
N ASP A 353 17.35 -20.26 -3.40
CA ASP A 353 17.03 -19.85 -4.77
C ASP A 353 15.94 -20.76 -5.34
N LEU A 354 14.69 -20.32 -5.22
CA LEU A 354 13.52 -21.06 -5.71
C LEU A 354 13.35 -20.89 -7.22
N GLU A 355 13.88 -19.80 -7.77
CA GLU A 355 13.78 -19.44 -9.18
C GLU A 355 14.52 -20.47 -10.06
N SER A 356 15.63 -21.05 -9.60
CA SER A 356 16.36 -22.10 -10.32
C SER A 356 15.72 -23.50 -10.24
N LYS A 357 14.74 -23.72 -9.35
CA LYS A 357 14.15 -25.06 -9.11
C LYS A 357 13.12 -25.52 -10.16
N LYS A 358 12.91 -24.74 -11.24
CA LYS A 358 12.01 -25.08 -12.36
C LYS A 358 10.60 -25.53 -11.92
N LEU A 359 10.06 -24.89 -10.87
CA LEU A 359 8.73 -25.21 -10.35
C LEU A 359 7.63 -24.84 -11.35
N TYR A 360 6.55 -25.61 -11.37
CA TYR A 360 5.39 -25.33 -12.22
C TYR A 360 4.41 -24.41 -11.49
N PHE A 361 4.17 -23.22 -12.03
CA PHE A 361 3.27 -22.22 -11.45
C PHE A 361 2.61 -21.32 -12.51
N SER A 362 1.62 -20.55 -12.07
CA SER A 362 0.95 -19.48 -12.81
C SER A 362 1.35 -18.12 -12.27
N ARG A 363 1.53 -17.15 -13.17
CA ARG A 363 1.73 -15.73 -12.85
C ARG A 363 0.49 -14.87 -13.17
N TYR A 364 -0.57 -15.48 -13.69
CA TYR A 364 -1.75 -14.73 -14.09
C TYR A 364 -2.50 -14.25 -12.85
N ASN A 365 -2.75 -12.94 -12.79
CA ASN A 365 -3.55 -12.32 -11.76
C ASN A 365 -5.00 -12.20 -12.26
N THR A 366 -5.88 -13.01 -11.71
CA THR A 366 -7.32 -13.01 -12.00
C THR A 366 -8.15 -12.77 -10.74
N LEU A 367 -7.49 -12.47 -9.61
CA LEU A 367 -8.15 -12.40 -8.31
C LEU A 367 -9.24 -11.33 -8.25
N ASN A 368 -9.01 -10.15 -8.85
CA ASN A 368 -10.02 -9.09 -8.94
C ASN A 368 -11.23 -9.50 -9.80
N TYR A 369 -11.00 -10.28 -10.85
CA TYR A 369 -12.09 -10.84 -11.66
C TYR A 369 -12.92 -11.83 -10.85
N GLN A 370 -12.26 -12.76 -10.16
CA GLN A 370 -12.92 -13.72 -9.27
C GLN A 370 -13.76 -12.99 -8.22
N ALA A 371 -13.23 -11.91 -7.64
CA ALA A 371 -13.95 -11.12 -6.64
C ALA A 371 -15.17 -10.38 -7.19
N MET A 372 -15.06 -9.76 -8.36
CA MET A 372 -16.21 -9.14 -9.03
C MET A 372 -17.27 -10.17 -9.46
N GLU A 373 -16.88 -11.40 -9.77
CA GLU A 373 -17.82 -12.47 -10.14
C GLU A 373 -18.52 -13.07 -8.92
N ARG A 374 -17.79 -13.31 -7.82
CA ARG A 374 -18.34 -13.89 -6.58
C ARG A 374 -19.18 -12.89 -5.79
N ILE A 375 -18.67 -11.67 -5.66
CA ILE A 375 -19.34 -10.57 -4.96
C ILE A 375 -19.46 -9.39 -5.94
N PRO A 376 -20.55 -9.36 -6.73
CA PRO A 376 -20.79 -8.31 -7.70
C PRO A 376 -20.85 -6.92 -7.06
N LEU A 377 -20.26 -5.95 -7.76
CA LEU A 377 -20.26 -4.55 -7.32
C LEU A 377 -21.63 -3.92 -7.56
N LYS A 378 -22.09 -3.14 -6.58
CA LYS A 378 -23.21 -2.22 -6.77
C LYS A 378 -22.71 -1.03 -7.61
N PRO A 379 -23.49 -0.54 -8.60
CA PRO A 379 -23.15 0.69 -9.32
C PRO A 379 -22.89 1.85 -8.35
N LEU A 380 -21.97 2.73 -8.76
CA LEU A 380 -21.79 4.02 -8.12
C LEU A 380 -23.00 4.91 -8.36
N ASP A 381 -23.30 5.75 -7.38
CA ASP A 381 -24.36 6.74 -7.44
C ASP A 381 -23.91 7.94 -8.28
N VAL A 382 -24.49 8.05 -9.48
CA VAL A 382 -24.16 9.11 -10.45
C VAL A 382 -24.64 10.47 -9.96
N ASP A 383 -25.81 10.53 -9.33
CA ASP A 383 -26.40 11.79 -8.87
C ASP A 383 -25.74 12.32 -7.61
N LEU A 384 -25.20 11.44 -6.78
CA LEU A 384 -24.36 11.85 -5.66
C LEU A 384 -22.99 12.34 -6.15
N LEU A 385 -22.30 11.54 -6.98
CA LEU A 385 -20.94 11.84 -7.41
C LEU A 385 -20.84 13.02 -8.39
N ARG A 386 -21.92 13.41 -9.08
CA ARG A 386 -21.93 14.58 -9.98
C ARG A 386 -21.59 15.90 -9.28
N GLN A 387 -21.61 15.94 -7.96
CA GLN A 387 -21.16 17.10 -7.17
C GLN A 387 -19.67 17.39 -7.41
N ILE A 388 -18.87 16.37 -7.73
CA ILE A 388 -17.41 16.47 -7.87
C ILE A 388 -16.82 15.76 -9.10
N ILE A 389 -17.53 14.81 -9.71
CA ILE A 389 -17.05 14.00 -10.85
C ILE A 389 -18.00 14.14 -12.04
N LYS A 390 -17.47 14.17 -13.26
CA LYS A 390 -18.26 14.18 -14.50
C LYS A 390 -19.18 12.94 -14.57
N PRO A 391 -20.51 13.11 -14.72
CA PRO A 391 -21.46 12.00 -14.75
C PRO A 391 -21.15 10.92 -15.79
N ALA A 392 -20.71 11.32 -16.99
CA ALA A 392 -20.36 10.39 -18.07
C ALA A 392 -19.24 9.40 -17.68
N TYR A 393 -18.29 9.84 -16.84
CA TYR A 393 -17.22 8.98 -16.36
C TYR A 393 -17.74 7.94 -15.37
N VAL A 394 -18.61 8.34 -14.44
CA VAL A 394 -19.25 7.42 -13.47
C VAL A 394 -20.12 6.39 -14.19
N GLN A 395 -20.90 6.84 -15.19
CA GLN A 395 -21.70 5.95 -16.05
C GLN A 395 -20.83 4.95 -16.81
N TRP A 396 -19.69 5.40 -17.36
CA TRP A 396 -18.72 4.51 -18.00
C TRP A 396 -18.20 3.45 -17.01
N ILE A 397 -17.80 3.84 -15.79
CA ILE A 397 -17.35 2.90 -14.75
C ILE A 397 -18.44 1.85 -14.48
N ASN A 398 -19.66 2.31 -14.18
CA ASN A 398 -20.80 1.45 -13.87
C ASN A 398 -21.08 0.43 -14.99
N ASN A 399 -21.03 0.88 -16.25
CA ASN A 399 -21.24 0.02 -17.40
C ASN A 399 -20.15 -1.07 -17.52
N GLN A 400 -18.87 -0.75 -17.26
CA GLN A 400 -17.80 -1.74 -17.37
C GLN A 400 -17.78 -2.75 -16.22
N ILE A 401 -18.15 -2.35 -15.00
CA ILE A 401 -18.09 -3.27 -13.83
C ILE A 401 -19.31 -4.19 -13.73
N THR A 402 -20.47 -3.78 -14.27
CA THR A 402 -21.72 -4.56 -14.17
C THR A 402 -21.99 -5.47 -15.36
N GLN A 403 -21.55 -5.08 -16.56
CA GLN A 403 -21.79 -5.89 -17.76
C GLN A 403 -20.68 -6.94 -17.88
N GLN A 404 -21.02 -8.22 -17.70
CA GLN A 404 -20.13 -9.30 -18.12
C GLN A 404 -20.12 -9.37 -19.64
N LYS A 405 -19.07 -8.84 -20.27
CA LYS A 405 -18.93 -8.98 -21.72
C LYS A 405 -18.22 -10.30 -22.03
N PHE A 406 -18.76 -11.07 -22.96
CA PHE A 406 -18.11 -12.27 -23.50
C PHE A 406 -16.67 -11.98 -23.96
N PHE A 407 -16.44 -10.76 -24.46
CA PHE A 407 -15.13 -10.24 -24.84
C PHE A 407 -14.14 -10.12 -23.68
N ASP A 408 -14.57 -9.96 -22.42
CA ASP A 408 -13.64 -9.82 -21.29
C ASP A 408 -12.93 -11.13 -21.00
N LYS A 409 -13.64 -12.27 -21.07
CA LYS A 409 -13.04 -13.60 -20.91
C LYS A 409 -12.07 -13.91 -22.06
N PHE A 410 -12.40 -13.46 -23.27
CA PHE A 410 -11.53 -13.61 -24.44
C PHE A 410 -10.27 -12.72 -24.34
N LEU A 411 -10.44 -11.44 -23.98
CA LEU A 411 -9.33 -10.51 -23.75
C LEU A 411 -8.44 -10.98 -22.60
N LEU A 412 -9.01 -11.46 -21.50
CA LEU A 412 -8.26 -12.05 -20.40
C LEU A 412 -7.39 -13.21 -20.89
N LYS A 413 -7.97 -14.14 -21.66
CA LYS A 413 -7.24 -15.26 -22.28
C LYS A 413 -6.14 -14.79 -23.25
N MET A 414 -6.36 -13.69 -23.97
CA MET A 414 -5.35 -13.09 -24.84
C MET A 414 -4.22 -12.40 -24.06
N TYR A 415 -4.53 -11.66 -23.00
CA TYR A 415 -3.52 -11.06 -22.10
C TYR A 415 -2.68 -12.12 -21.39
N GLN A 416 -3.28 -13.25 -21.05
CA GLN A 416 -2.58 -14.39 -20.49
C GLN A 416 -1.62 -15.04 -21.51
N THR A 417 -1.79 -14.82 -22.81
CA THR A 417 -0.88 -15.41 -23.81
C THR A 417 0.41 -14.57 -23.92
N PRO A 418 1.61 -15.07 -23.55
CA PRO A 418 2.81 -14.25 -23.32
C PRO A 418 3.24 -13.32 -24.47
N LYS A 419 3.02 -13.72 -25.74
CA LYS A 419 3.33 -12.90 -26.92
C LYS A 419 2.21 -11.94 -27.31
N ILE A 420 0.96 -12.31 -27.06
CA ILE A 420 -0.22 -11.52 -27.42
C ILE A 420 -0.45 -10.44 -26.37
N GLY A 421 -0.41 -10.77 -25.08
CA GLY A 421 -0.53 -9.79 -24.00
C GLY A 421 0.55 -8.69 -24.06
N GLY A 422 1.80 -9.06 -24.37
CA GLY A 422 2.88 -8.09 -24.58
C GLY A 422 2.66 -7.18 -25.79
N ALA A 423 2.07 -7.70 -26.87
CA ALA A 423 1.72 -6.92 -28.06
C ALA A 423 0.53 -5.97 -27.80
N LEU A 424 -0.54 -6.46 -27.15
CA LEU A 424 -1.70 -5.66 -26.75
C LEU A 424 -1.31 -4.48 -25.86
N TRP A 425 -0.43 -4.73 -24.88
CA TRP A 425 0.09 -3.69 -24.00
C TRP A 425 0.89 -2.62 -24.77
N ARG A 426 1.75 -3.01 -25.71
CA ARG A 426 2.50 -2.08 -26.58
C ARG A 426 1.62 -1.29 -27.54
N LEU A 427 0.49 -1.86 -27.96
CA LEU A 427 -0.51 -1.19 -28.80
C LEU A 427 -1.46 -0.30 -27.98
N GLY A 428 -1.27 -0.16 -26.67
CA GLY A 428 -2.09 0.68 -25.80
C GLY A 428 -3.49 0.12 -25.53
N ILE A 429 -3.77 -1.12 -25.93
CA ILE A 429 -5.03 -1.80 -25.61
C ILE A 429 -4.96 -2.13 -24.12
N ARG A 430 -5.83 -1.48 -23.33
CA ARG A 430 -5.96 -1.67 -21.89
C ARG A 430 -7.21 -2.46 -21.56
N ASP A 431 -7.11 -3.24 -20.50
CA ASP A 431 -8.22 -3.91 -19.86
C ASP A 431 -9.17 -2.86 -19.26
N GLN A 432 -10.24 -2.55 -20.00
CA GLN A 432 -11.20 -1.51 -19.62
C GLN A 432 -11.95 -1.88 -18.34
N ARG A 433 -12.19 -3.16 -18.09
CA ARG A 433 -12.90 -3.63 -16.90
C ARG A 433 -12.05 -3.48 -15.65
N LEU A 434 -10.77 -3.87 -15.70
CA LEU A 434 -9.86 -3.61 -14.57
C LEU A 434 -9.58 -2.12 -14.37
N THR A 435 -9.51 -1.33 -15.45
CA THR A 435 -9.37 0.13 -15.35
C THR A 435 -10.59 0.75 -14.66
N ALA A 436 -11.80 0.35 -15.05
CA ALA A 436 -13.03 0.79 -14.40
C ALA A 436 -13.14 0.30 -12.96
N TYR A 437 -12.67 -0.93 -12.68
CA TYR A 437 -12.61 -1.46 -11.31
C TYR A 437 -11.66 -0.61 -10.43
N ALA A 438 -10.46 -0.29 -10.89
CA ALA A 438 -9.54 0.61 -10.17
C ALA A 438 -10.16 1.99 -9.89
N ALA A 439 -10.81 2.58 -10.89
CA ALA A 439 -11.53 3.84 -10.73
C ALA A 439 -12.69 3.71 -9.73
N TYR A 440 -13.46 2.61 -9.79
CA TYR A 440 -14.53 2.31 -8.84
C TYR A 440 -14.00 2.26 -7.40
N LEU A 441 -12.90 1.54 -7.16
CA LEU A 441 -12.28 1.46 -5.83
C LEU A 441 -11.80 2.82 -5.31
N THR A 442 -11.46 3.75 -6.20
CA THR A 442 -11.04 5.10 -5.85
C THR A 442 -12.24 6.01 -5.53
N LEU A 443 -13.32 5.91 -6.32
CA LEU A 443 -14.52 6.73 -6.14
C LEU A 443 -15.44 6.24 -5.03
N LYS A 444 -15.41 4.95 -4.68
CA LYS A 444 -16.31 4.39 -3.67
C LYS A 444 -16.17 5.04 -2.29
N PRO A 445 -14.96 5.31 -1.75
CA PRO A 445 -14.82 6.10 -0.52
C PRO A 445 -15.39 7.52 -0.62
N LEU A 446 -15.26 8.19 -1.78
CA LEU A 446 -15.84 9.53 -1.99
C LEU A 446 -17.37 9.48 -1.99
N GLU A 447 -17.97 8.48 -2.62
CA GLU A 447 -19.42 8.26 -2.58
C GLU A 447 -19.89 8.04 -1.13
N ASN A 448 -19.21 7.18 -0.37
CA ASN A 448 -19.56 6.93 1.03
C ASN A 448 -19.47 8.21 1.89
N LEU A 449 -18.45 9.03 1.67
CA LEU A 449 -18.30 10.31 2.36
C LEU A 449 -19.46 11.27 2.06
N LEU A 450 -19.86 11.38 0.79
CA LEU A 450 -20.98 12.22 0.37
C LEU A 450 -22.31 11.75 0.97
N LYS A 451 -22.52 10.42 1.11
CA LYS A 451 -23.71 9.87 1.79
C LYS A 451 -23.78 10.31 3.25
N ILE A 452 -22.65 10.26 3.96
CA ILE A 452 -22.59 10.71 5.36
C ILE A 452 -22.89 12.21 5.45
N LYS A 453 -22.37 13.01 4.51
CA LYS A 453 -22.67 14.45 4.43
C LYS A 453 -24.16 14.71 4.23
N GLU A 454 -24.82 14.05 3.27
CA GLU A 454 -26.26 14.24 3.02
C GLU A 454 -27.11 13.84 4.22
N MET A 455 -26.76 12.75 4.92
CA MET A 455 -27.44 12.35 6.16
C MET A 455 -27.31 13.43 7.23
N TYR A 456 -26.10 13.96 7.45
CA TYR A 456 -25.85 15.04 8.41
C TYR A 456 -26.62 16.32 8.07
N GLU A 457 -26.73 16.65 6.78
CA GLU A 457 -27.52 17.79 6.32
C GLU A 457 -29.01 17.55 6.56
N SER A 458 -29.53 16.36 6.28
CA SER A 458 -30.95 16.03 6.50
C SER A 458 -31.36 16.08 7.98
N ASP A 459 -30.53 15.56 8.89
CA ASP A 459 -30.78 15.58 10.34
C ASP A 459 -30.74 17.00 10.93
N ARG A 460 -30.11 17.96 10.24
CA ARG A 460 -30.06 19.37 10.66
C ARG A 460 -31.35 20.13 10.34
N TYR A 461 -32.13 19.63 9.39
CA TYR A 461 -33.38 20.25 8.91
C TYR A 461 -34.64 19.47 9.34
N ALA A 462 -34.49 18.32 9.98
CA ALA A 462 -35.54 17.60 10.71
C ALA A 462 -35.64 18.12 12.15
#